data_AF-A0A645HJX4-F1
#
_entry.id   AF-A0A645HJX4-F1
#
_cell.length_a   1.000
_cell.length_b   1.000
_cell.length_c   1.000
_cell.angle_alpha   90.00
_cell.angle_beta   90.00
_cell.angle_gamma   90.00
#
_symmetry.space_group_name_H-M   'P 1'
#
loop_
_entity.id
_entity.type
_entity.pdbx_description
1 polymer ?
#
loop_
_entity_poly.entity_id
_entity_poly.type
_entity_poly.pdbx_seq_one_letter_code
_entity_poly.pdbx_strand_id
1 'polypeptide(L)' 'MFQFSCFERELDYIEEGDAYLLSIFYYEFEREEVISRIFSLGKHAIVIEPEGIKAEIIKRLQQLKEKYSSIP' A
#
# COMPACT_ATOMS: atom_id res chain seq x y z
N MET A 1 -2.78 11.35 6.89
CA MET A 1 -1.42 11.76 6.49
C MET A 1 -0.30 11.35 7.47
N PHE A 2 -0.60 11.02 8.74
CA PHE A 2 0.39 10.58 9.75
C PHE A 2 0.86 9.12 9.60
N GLN A 3 0.15 8.31 8.82
CA GLN A 3 0.38 6.87 8.77
C GLN A 3 1.75 6.45 8.19
N PHE A 4 2.47 7.36 7.54
CA PHE A 4 3.84 7.09 7.06
C PHE A 4 4.84 8.15 7.55
N SER A 5 4.49 8.96 8.55
CA SER A 5 5.37 10.04 9.02
C SER A 5 6.63 9.55 9.74
N CYS A 6 6.67 8.28 10.15
CA CYS A 6 7.84 7.66 10.77
C CYS A 6 8.92 7.24 9.76
N PHE A 7 8.58 7.22 8.47
CA PHE A 7 9.51 6.88 7.39
C PHE A 7 10.02 8.15 6.73
N GLU A 8 11.23 8.07 6.19
CA GLU A 8 11.66 9.03 5.18
C GLU A 8 10.74 8.91 3.96
N ARG A 9 10.31 10.05 3.42
CA ARG A 9 9.25 10.10 2.42
C ARG A 9 9.34 11.32 1.53
N GLU A 10 8.92 11.14 0.29
CA GLU A 10 8.75 12.20 -0.69
C GLU A 10 7.29 12.25 -1.16
N LEU A 11 6.81 13.44 -1.48
CA LEU A 11 5.43 13.69 -1.88
C LEU A 11 5.43 14.56 -3.13
N ASP A 12 4.89 14.01 -4.20
CA ASP A 12 4.69 14.72 -5.46
C ASP A 12 3.20 14.80 -5.77
N TYR A 13 2.75 15.98 -6.21
CA TYR A 13 1.37 16.18 -6.63
C TYR A 13 1.26 15.98 -8.15
N ILE A 14 0.30 15.15 -8.57
CA ILE A 14 0.00 14.84 -9.96
C ILE A 14 -1.28 15.59 -10.33
N GLU A 15 -1.11 16.72 -11.03
CA GLU A 15 -2.23 17.61 -11.41
C GLU A 15 -3.26 16.91 -12.31
N GLU A 16 -2.82 16.09 -13.26
CA GLU A 16 -3.69 15.43 -14.25
C GLU A 16 -4.71 14.46 -13.62
N GLY A 17 -4.48 14.01 -12.39
CA GLY A 17 -5.33 13.04 -11.69
C GLY A 17 -5.84 13.51 -10.32
N ASP A 18 -5.53 14.74 -9.90
CA ASP A 18 -5.74 15.24 -8.54
C ASP A 18 -5.30 14.21 -7.47
N ALA A 19 -4.08 13.70 -7.64
CA ALA A 19 -3.53 12.61 -6.85
C ALA A 19 -2.17 12.96 -6.27
N TYR A 20 -1.79 12.27 -5.19
CA TYR A 20 -0.47 12.39 -4.59
C TYR A 20 0.31 11.09 -4.82
N LEU A 21 1.51 11.21 -5.37
CA LEU A 21 2.51 10.15 -5.37
C LEU A 21 3.29 10.26 -4.06
N LEU A 22 3.25 9.18 -3.28
CA LEU A 22 3.96 9.07 -2.01
C LEU A 22 5.05 8.02 -2.15
N SER A 23 6.30 8.46 -2.14
CA SER A 23 7.47 7.58 -2.07
C SER A 23 7.86 7.43 -0.60
N ILE A 24 8.11 6.18 -0.16
CA ILE A 24 8.53 5.88 1.21
C ILE A 24 9.81 5.04 1.18
N PHE A 25 10.76 5.40 2.03
CA PHE A 25 12.02 4.71 2.19
C PHE A 25 12.03 4.05 3.56
N TYR A 26 12.27 2.73 3.57
CA TYR A 26 12.18 1.91 4.76
C TYR A 26 13.22 0.79 4.69
N TYR A 27 13.63 0.28 5.85
CA TYR A 27 14.56 -0.85 5.94
C TYR A 27 13.82 -2.18 5.73
N GLU A 28 14.54 -3.20 5.28
CA GLU A 28 13.93 -4.51 4.97
C GLU A 28 13.17 -5.14 6.14
N PHE A 29 13.62 -4.92 7.38
CA PHE A 29 12.93 -5.41 8.58
C PHE A 29 11.57 -4.73 8.85
N GLU A 30 11.31 -3.55 8.26
CA GLU A 30 10.06 -2.80 8.38
C GLU A 30 9.05 -3.16 7.27
N ARG A 31 9.45 -4.02 6.32
CA ARG A 31 8.67 -4.35 5.12
C ARG A 31 7.24 -4.79 5.43
N GLU A 32 7.07 -5.68 6.41
CA GLU A 32 5.74 -6.18 6.79
C GLU A 32 4.84 -5.08 7.38
N GLU A 33 5.42 -4.16 8.14
CA GLU A 33 4.70 -3.02 8.68
C GLU A 33 4.24 -2.08 7.57
N VAL A 34 5.12 -1.78 6.61
CA VAL A 34 4.80 -0.97 5.43
C VAL A 34 3.66 -1.60 4.63
N ILE A 35 3.73 -2.91 4.35
CA ILE A 35 2.68 -3.64 3.63
C ILE A 35 1.36 -3.56 4.40
N SER A 36 1.37 -3.76 5.72
CA SER A 36 0.17 -3.67 6.56
C SER A 36 -0.47 -2.28 6.52
N ARG A 37 0.35 -1.22 6.63
CA ARG A 37 -0.10 0.17 6.53
C ARG A 37 -0.71 0.46 5.15
N ILE A 38 -0.04 0.06 4.06
CA ILE A 38 -0.59 0.18 2.69
C ILE A 38 -1.92 -0.54 2.58
N PHE A 39 -1.99 -1.79 3.02
CA PHE A 39 -3.18 -2.63 2.93
C PHE A 39 -4.39 -2.00 3.64
N SER A 40 -4.15 -1.35 4.79
CA SER A 40 -5.21 -0.67 5.55
C SER A 40 -5.80 0.56 4.84
N LEU A 41 -5.11 1.14 3.85
CA LEU A 41 -5.66 2.22 3.02
C LEU A 41 -6.75 1.72 2.06
N GLY A 42 -6.78 0.42 1.79
CA GLY A 42 -7.74 -0.20 0.89
C GLY A 42 -7.76 0.47 -0.49
N LYS A 43 -8.95 0.86 -0.96
CA LYS A 43 -9.17 1.45 -2.28
C LYS A 43 -8.62 2.88 -2.46
N HIS A 44 -8.12 3.51 -1.40
CA HIS A 44 -7.64 4.89 -1.43
C HIS A 44 -6.17 5.02 -1.84
N ALA A 45 -5.47 3.90 -2.03
CA ALA A 45 -4.09 3.87 -2.47
C ALA A 45 -3.88 2.79 -3.52
N ILE A 46 -2.92 3.03 -4.42
CA ILE A 46 -2.49 2.07 -5.44
C ILE A 46 -0.98 1.97 -5.33
N VAL A 47 -0.45 0.76 -5.22
CA VAL A 47 0.99 0.51 -5.26
C VAL A 47 1.45 0.52 -6.71
N ILE A 48 2.28 1.50 -7.06
CA ILE A 48 2.88 1.61 -8.40
C ILE A 48 4.12 0.73 -8.49
N GLU A 49 5.01 0.81 -7.50
CA GLU A 49 6.26 0.07 -7.42
C GLU A 49 6.70 -0.10 -5.94
N PRO A 50 7.61 -1.05 -5.63
CA PRO A 50 8.12 -2.10 -6.52
C PRO A 50 7.13 -3.26 -6.69
N GLU A 51 7.28 -4.03 -7.77
CA GLU A 51 6.37 -5.14 -8.13
C GLU A 51 6.23 -6.17 -7.00
N GLY A 52 7.29 -6.41 -6.22
CA GLY A 52 7.25 -7.34 -5.08
C GLY A 52 6.31 -6.90 -3.96
N ILE A 53 6.09 -5.60 -3.75
CA ILE A 53 5.13 -5.09 -2.77
C ILE A 53 3.71 -5.16 -3.34
N LYS A 54 3.55 -4.78 -4.61
CA LYS A 54 2.28 -4.85 -5.32
C LYS A 54 1.72 -6.28 -5.35
N ALA A 55 2.55 -7.26 -5.68
CA ALA A 55 2.17 -8.67 -5.70
C ALA A 55 1.68 -9.17 -4.33
N GLU A 56 2.35 -8.75 -3.25
CA GLU A 56 1.97 -9.15 -1.89
C GLU A 56 0.62 -8.52 -1.46
N ILE A 57 0.36 -7.27 -1.82
CA ILE A 57 -0.95 -6.62 -1.58
C ILE A 57 -2.06 -7.35 -2.35
N ILE A 58 -1.84 -7.65 -3.64
CA ILE A 58 -2.81 -8.37 -4.48
C ILE A 58 -3.12 -9.75 -3.87
N LYS A 59 -2.08 -10.49 -3.45
CA LYS A 59 -2.23 -11.80 -2.81
C LYS A 59 -3.10 -11.73 -1.56
N ARG A 60 -2.87 -10.75 -0.67
CA ARG A 60 -3.69 -10.56 0.54
C ARG A 60 -5.14 -10.21 0.21
N LEU A 61 -5.37 -9.39 -0.81
CA LEU A 61 -6.73 -9.07 -1.28
C LEU A 61 -7.45 -10.30 -1.84
N GLN A 62 -6.76 -11.16 -2.59
CA GLN A 62 -7.31 -12.41 -3.10
C GLN A 62 -7.71 -13.37 -1.97
N GLN A 63 -6.83 -13.54 -0.97
CA GLN A 63 -7.13 -14.37 0.20
C GLN A 63 -8.35 -13.86 0.98
N LEU A 64 -8.50 -12.54 1.13
CA LEU A 64 -9.71 -11.97 1.73
C LEU A 64 -10.94 -12.26 0.88
N LYS A 65 -10.85 -12.06 -0.45
CA LYS A 65 -11.96 -12.33 -1.36
C LYS A 65 -12.42 -13.79 -1.26
N GLU A 66 -11.49 -14.73 -1.25
CA GLU A 66 -11.80 -16.16 -1.08
C GLU A 66 -12.48 -16.43 0.26
N LYS A 67 -11.96 -15.83 1.34
CA LYS A 67 -12.54 -15.97 2.68
C LYS A 67 -13.98 -15.46 2.76
N TYR A 68 -14.27 -14.28 2.20
CA TYR A 68 -15.63 -13.72 2.21
C TYR A 68 -16.56 -14.35 1.18
N SER A 69 -16.03 -14.87 0.07
CA SER A 69 -16.84 -15.64 -0.90
C SER A 69 -17.24 -17.02 -0.38
N SER A 70 -16.61 -17.49 0.70
CA SER A 70 -16.88 -18.79 1.34
C SER A 70 -17.84 -18.68 2.54
N ILE A 71 -18.36 -17.49 2.83
CA ILE A 71 -19.35 -17.25 3.88
C ILE A 71 -20.72 -17.14 3.19
N PRO A 72 -21.67 -18.06 3.45
CA PRO A 72 -23.01 -18.04 2.83
C PRO A 72 -23.87 -16.86 3.29
#